data_AF-A0A2V9WKN3-F1
#
_entry.id   AF-A0A2V9WKN3-F1
#
_cell.length_a   1.000
_cell.length_b   1.000
_cell.length_c   1.000
_cell.angle_alpha   90.00
_cell.angle_beta   90.00
_cell.angle_gamma   90.00
#
_symmetry.space_group_name_H-M   'P 1'
#
loop_
_entity.id
_entity.type
_entity.pdbx_description
1 polymer ?
#
loop_
_entity_poly.entity_id
_entity_poly.type
_entity_poly.pdbx_seq_one_letter_code
_entity_poly.pdbx_strand_id
1 'polypeptide(L)'
;MDCLPRDIPNPLSAPERADPSRSEESQTPQRDQPPAGPLLGAPLLVVMAAAFAIVLPFIFLGVPSGHDFNFHLLSWMEVLGQWKQGVIYPRWASLAHWGNGEPRFIFYPPASWLLGAGLGALLPWNIVPGVYVWIALVAAGISMFLLARR
;
A
#
# COMPACT_ATOMS: atom_id res chain seq x y z
N MET A 1 80.98 -49.02 5.78
CA MET A 1 80.36 -49.66 4.60
C MET A 1 78.94 -49.98 5.02
N ASP A 2 78.05 -49.01 4.90
CA ASP A 2 76.63 -49.15 5.26
C ASP A 2 75.80 -49.14 3.98
N CYS A 3 75.24 -50.30 3.65
CA CYS A 3 74.24 -50.48 2.62
C CYS A 3 72.88 -50.63 3.31
N LEU A 4 72.00 -49.65 3.14
CA LEU A 4 70.58 -49.72 3.52
C LEU A 4 69.70 -48.96 2.49
N PRO A 5 68.41 -49.31 2.38
CA PRO A 5 67.80 -49.69 1.10
C PRO A 5 67.03 -48.57 0.39
N ARG A 6 66.80 -48.78 -0.91
CA ARG A 6 66.02 -47.92 -1.80
C ARG A 6 64.53 -47.92 -1.41
N ASP A 7 63.97 -46.73 -1.23
CA ASP A 7 62.53 -46.48 -1.15
C ASP A 7 61.84 -46.84 -2.48
N ILE A 8 60.81 -47.66 -2.42
CA ILE A 8 59.92 -47.98 -3.55
C ILE A 8 58.67 -47.11 -3.41
N PRO A 9 58.33 -46.25 -4.38
CA PRO A 9 57.09 -45.47 -4.31
C PRO A 9 55.85 -46.33 -4.58
N ASN A 10 54.80 -46.05 -3.78
CA ASN A 10 53.48 -46.68 -3.81
C ASN A 10 52.71 -46.36 -5.12
N PRO A 11 52.28 -47.35 -5.93
CA PRO A 11 51.71 -47.11 -7.26
C PRO A 11 50.19 -46.79 -7.29
N LEU A 12 49.54 -46.40 -6.19
CA LEU A 12 48.06 -46.26 -6.13
C LEU A 12 47.53 -44.85 -5.84
N SER A 13 48.29 -43.79 -6.10
CA SER A 13 47.74 -42.41 -6.07
C SER A 13 47.38 -41.94 -7.49
N ALA A 14 46.29 -42.46 -8.04
CA ALA A 14 45.68 -41.86 -9.23
C ALA A 14 45.03 -40.52 -8.81
N PRO A 15 45.21 -39.42 -9.56
CA PRO A 15 44.51 -38.18 -9.28
C PRO A 15 43.01 -38.37 -9.54
N GLU A 16 42.19 -37.98 -8.55
CA GLU A 16 40.74 -37.94 -8.69
C GLU A 16 40.37 -37.10 -9.92
N ARG A 17 39.73 -37.75 -10.91
CA ARG A 17 39.32 -37.11 -12.15
C ARG A 17 38.27 -36.06 -11.81
N ALA A 18 38.65 -34.78 -11.97
CA ALA A 18 37.73 -33.66 -11.80
C ALA A 18 36.45 -33.89 -12.61
N ASP A 19 35.31 -33.89 -11.93
CA ASP A 19 33.98 -34.01 -12.53
C ASP A 19 33.66 -32.72 -13.30
N PRO A 20 33.58 -32.75 -14.64
CA PRO A 20 33.32 -31.56 -15.45
C PRO A 20 31.92 -30.97 -15.21
N SER A 21 30.98 -31.73 -14.65
CA SER A 21 29.60 -31.28 -14.42
C SER A 21 29.46 -30.28 -13.25
N ARG A 22 30.46 -30.15 -12.38
CA ARG A 22 30.43 -29.24 -11.22
C ARG A 22 30.55 -27.77 -11.58
N SER A 23 30.93 -27.45 -12.81
CA SER A 23 31.12 -26.08 -13.28
C SER A 23 29.86 -25.41 -13.82
N GLU A 24 28.78 -26.16 -14.03
CA GLU A 24 27.51 -25.66 -14.60
C GLU A 24 26.41 -25.42 -13.56
N GLU A 25 26.68 -25.73 -12.28
CA GLU A 25 25.69 -25.54 -11.21
C GLU A 25 25.55 -24.06 -10.83
N SER A 26 24.51 -23.44 -11.40
CA SER A 26 23.80 -22.29 -10.85
C SER A 26 24.50 -20.93 -10.91
N GLN A 27 24.83 -20.46 -12.12
CA GLN A 27 24.77 -19.01 -12.37
C GLN A 27 23.34 -18.67 -12.80
N THR A 28 22.45 -18.56 -11.80
CA THR A 28 21.17 -17.87 -12.03
C THR A 28 21.54 -16.45 -12.49
N PRO A 29 21.10 -15.96 -13.66
CA PRO A 29 21.42 -14.61 -14.07
C PRO A 29 20.86 -13.68 -12.99
N GLN A 30 21.77 -13.06 -12.24
CA GLN A 30 21.46 -12.01 -11.31
C GLN A 30 20.76 -10.94 -12.15
N ARG A 31 19.43 -10.87 -12.07
CA ARG A 31 18.70 -9.77 -12.67
C ARG A 31 19.17 -8.53 -11.92
N ASP A 32 20.07 -7.79 -12.55
CA ASP A 32 20.41 -6.44 -12.13
C ASP A 32 19.11 -5.64 -12.18
N GLN A 33 18.40 -5.60 -11.05
CA GLN A 33 17.28 -4.70 -10.91
C GLN A 33 17.89 -3.30 -10.93
N PRO A 34 17.47 -2.44 -11.89
CA PRO A 34 17.97 -1.08 -11.91
C PRO A 34 17.69 -0.43 -10.54
N PRO A 35 18.63 0.38 -10.02
CA PRO A 35 18.44 1.03 -8.73
C PRO A 35 17.12 1.78 -8.74
N ALA A 36 16.27 1.45 -7.78
CA ALA A 36 14.93 2.00 -7.75
C ALA A 36 15.02 3.53 -7.54
N GLY A 37 14.65 4.34 -8.55
CA GLY A 37 14.72 5.82 -8.50
C GLY A 37 13.70 6.43 -7.52
N PRO A 38 13.81 7.67 -7.03
CA PRO A 38 12.97 8.18 -5.94
C PRO A 38 11.45 8.18 -6.27
N LEU A 39 10.59 8.05 -5.24
CA LEU A 39 9.13 8.28 -5.38
C LEU A 39 8.85 9.73 -5.79
N LEU A 40 9.63 10.66 -5.23
CA LEU A 40 9.53 12.08 -5.51
C LEU A 40 9.93 12.34 -6.97
N GLY A 41 8.97 12.79 -7.79
CA GLY A 41 9.17 13.07 -9.20
C GLY A 41 8.08 12.45 -10.09
N ALA A 42 8.50 11.91 -11.24
CA ALA A 42 7.58 11.33 -12.22
C ALA A 42 6.65 10.23 -11.65
N PRO A 43 7.10 9.28 -10.80
CA PRO A 43 6.22 8.24 -10.28
C PRO A 43 5.05 8.79 -9.48
N LEU A 44 5.31 9.75 -8.57
CA LEU A 44 4.25 10.39 -7.79
C LEU A 44 3.27 11.16 -8.69
N LEU A 45 3.78 11.90 -9.69
CA LEU A 45 2.92 12.61 -10.64
C LEU A 45 2.02 11.64 -11.43
N VAL A 46 2.57 10.52 -11.87
CA VAL A 46 1.80 9.47 -12.58
C VAL A 46 0.72 8.90 -11.67
N VAL A 47 1.03 8.59 -10.41
CA VAL A 47 0.03 8.10 -9.43
C VAL A 47 -1.09 9.13 -9.22
N MET A 48 -0.74 10.41 -9.00
CA MET A 48 -1.74 11.46 -8.79
C MET A 48 -2.59 11.71 -10.02
N ALA A 49 -2.00 11.70 -11.22
CA ALA A 49 -2.70 11.86 -12.48
C ALA A 49 -3.64 10.68 -12.78
N ALA A 50 -3.18 9.44 -12.55
CA ALA A 50 -4.00 8.25 -12.71
C ALA A 50 -5.19 8.24 -11.73
N ALA A 51 -4.94 8.57 -10.45
CA ALA A 51 -6.01 8.71 -9.46
C ALA A 51 -7.00 9.81 -9.86
N PHE A 52 -6.52 10.94 -10.39
CA PHE A 52 -7.38 12.04 -10.86
C PHE A 52 -8.24 11.61 -12.05
N ALA A 53 -7.67 10.90 -13.02
CA ALA A 53 -8.41 10.38 -14.17
C ALA A 53 -9.57 9.45 -13.76
N ILE A 54 -9.42 8.69 -12.65
CA ILE A 54 -10.48 7.82 -12.11
C ILE A 54 -11.66 8.64 -11.54
N VAL A 55 -11.39 9.74 -10.85
CA VAL A 55 -12.45 10.59 -10.25
C VAL A 55 -12.99 11.66 -11.20
N LEU A 56 -12.32 11.90 -12.33
CA LEU A 56 -12.70 12.89 -13.32
C LEU A 56 -14.16 12.75 -13.82
N PRO A 57 -14.70 11.53 -14.08
CA PRO A 57 -16.09 11.38 -14.48
C PRO A 57 -17.08 11.88 -13.42
N PHE A 58 -16.69 11.91 -12.14
CA PHE A 58 -17.61 12.31 -11.05
C PHE A 58 -18.00 13.78 -11.16
N ILE A 59 -17.15 14.60 -11.77
CA ILE A 59 -17.41 16.03 -12.00
C ILE A 59 -18.59 16.22 -12.95
N PHE A 60 -18.74 15.33 -13.94
CA PHE A 60 -19.75 15.44 -15.00
C PHE A 60 -20.96 14.54 -14.78
N LEU A 61 -20.74 13.36 -14.18
CA LEU A 61 -21.76 12.31 -14.00
C LEU A 61 -22.28 12.22 -12.56
N GLY A 62 -21.67 12.96 -11.63
CA GLY A 62 -21.92 12.83 -10.20
C GLY A 62 -21.13 11.68 -9.57
N VAL A 63 -21.16 11.63 -8.24
CA VAL A 63 -20.50 10.58 -7.45
C VAL A 63 -21.29 9.27 -7.58
N PRO A 64 -20.63 8.13 -7.89
CA PRO A 64 -21.30 6.83 -7.94
C PRO A 64 -22.00 6.49 -6.62
N SER A 65 -23.27 6.07 -6.70
CA SER A 65 -24.03 5.62 -5.55
C SER A 65 -23.77 4.14 -5.26
N GLY A 66 -22.93 3.85 -4.27
CA GLY A 66 -22.76 2.51 -3.68
C GLY A 66 -23.76 2.23 -2.56
N HIS A 67 -23.95 0.95 -2.21
CA HIS A 67 -24.86 0.56 -1.11
C HIS A 67 -24.40 1.14 0.25
N ASP A 68 -23.10 1.33 0.42
CA ASP A 68 -22.42 1.88 1.59
C ASP A 68 -22.18 3.39 1.52
N PHE A 69 -22.41 4.03 0.36
CA PHE A 69 -22.11 5.45 0.17
C PHE A 69 -22.81 6.35 1.19
N ASN A 70 -24.13 6.15 1.35
CA ASN A 70 -24.92 6.93 2.32
C ASN A 70 -24.46 6.69 3.75
N PHE A 71 -24.06 5.46 4.08
CA PHE A 71 -23.53 5.13 5.41
C PHE A 71 -22.26 5.94 5.71
N HIS A 72 -21.32 6.00 4.76
CA HIS A 72 -20.11 6.81 4.92
C HIS A 72 -20.39 8.32 4.95
N LEU A 73 -21.14 8.84 3.98
CA LEU A 73 -21.41 10.28 3.88
C LEU A 73 -22.12 10.82 5.12
N LEU A 74 -23.17 10.13 5.59
CA LEU A 74 -23.88 10.53 6.81
C LEU A 74 -22.98 10.46 8.05
N SER A 75 -22.08 9.47 8.12
CA SER A 75 -21.08 9.39 9.19
C SER A 75 -20.15 10.60 9.21
N TRP A 76 -19.70 11.06 8.03
CA TRP A 76 -18.82 12.23 7.90
C TRP A 76 -19.52 13.52 8.34
N MET A 77 -20.76 13.70 7.88
CA MET A 77 -21.58 14.86 8.24
C MET A 77 -21.88 14.89 9.74
N GLU A 78 -22.19 13.73 10.33
CA GLU A 78 -22.48 13.63 11.75
C GLU A 78 -21.24 13.89 12.62
N VAL A 79 -20.07 13.36 12.25
CA VAL A 79 -18.80 13.67 12.93
C VAL A 79 -18.50 15.17 12.86
N LEU A 80 -18.66 15.80 11.70
CA LEU A 80 -18.48 17.25 11.58
C LEU A 80 -19.50 18.03 12.43
N GLY A 81 -20.74 17.56 12.50
CA GLY A 81 -21.76 18.12 13.39
C GLY A 81 -21.35 18.05 14.86
N GLN A 82 -20.83 16.91 15.31
CA GLN A 82 -20.33 16.71 16.66
C GLN A 82 -19.10 17.57 16.97
N TRP A 83 -18.16 17.73 16.01
CA TRP A 83 -17.03 18.65 16.15
C TRP A 83 -17.49 20.09 16.40
N LYS A 84 -18.51 20.55 15.66
CA LYS A 84 -19.10 21.89 15.85
C LYS A 84 -19.75 22.08 17.23
N GLN A 85 -20.11 20.99 17.90
CA GLN A 85 -20.65 20.97 19.26
C GLN A 85 -19.57 20.78 20.34
N GLY A 86 -18.28 20.72 19.94
CA GLY A 86 -17.16 20.54 20.86
C GLY A 86 -16.83 19.08 21.19
N VAL A 87 -17.48 18.11 20.55
CA VAL A 87 -17.18 16.67 20.73
C VAL A 87 -16.07 16.26 19.76
N ILE A 88 -14.81 16.35 20.21
CA ILE A 88 -13.63 16.13 19.36
C ILE A 88 -13.53 14.68 18.86
N TYR A 89 -13.88 13.71 19.71
CA TYR A 89 -13.83 12.28 19.37
C TYR A 89 -15.21 11.64 19.52
N PRO A 90 -16.02 11.64 18.45
CA PRO A 90 -17.34 10.99 18.42
C PRO A 90 -17.26 9.50 18.78
N ARG A 91 -18.26 9.04 19.52
CA ARG A 91 -18.43 7.62 19.89
C ARG A 91 -19.80 7.06 19.50
N TRP A 92 -20.80 7.94 19.45
CA TRP A 92 -22.19 7.62 19.15
C TRP A 92 -22.63 8.33 17.88
N ALA A 93 -23.27 7.60 16.97
CA ALA A 93 -23.96 8.15 15.82
C ALA A 93 -25.44 8.28 16.20
N SER A 94 -25.84 9.46 16.67
CA SER A 94 -27.22 9.81 17.06
C SER A 94 -28.22 9.75 15.91
N LEU A 95 -27.80 10.05 14.69
CA LEU A 95 -28.69 10.10 13.53
C LEU A 95 -28.87 8.75 12.83
N ALA A 96 -28.13 7.71 13.26
CA ALA A 96 -28.28 6.36 12.74
C ALA A 96 -29.66 5.77 13.10
N HIS A 97 -30.12 4.82 12.28
CA HIS A 97 -31.37 4.07 12.49
C HIS A 97 -32.59 4.96 12.80
N TRP A 98 -32.81 5.98 11.96
CA TRP A 98 -33.92 6.94 12.11
C TRP A 98 -33.94 7.65 13.48
N GLY A 99 -32.76 7.94 14.03
CA GLY A 99 -32.61 8.67 15.29
C GLY A 99 -32.52 7.79 16.54
N ASN A 100 -32.62 6.45 16.41
CA ASN A 100 -32.36 5.54 17.54
C ASN A 100 -30.87 5.51 17.92
N GLY A 101 -30.01 5.82 16.94
CA GLY A 101 -28.58 5.89 17.08
C GLY A 101 -27.88 4.53 17.20
N GLU A 102 -26.56 4.56 17.11
CA GLU A 102 -25.71 3.38 17.31
C GLU A 102 -24.27 3.76 17.71
N PRO A 103 -23.52 2.82 18.33
CA PRO A 103 -22.10 3.01 18.68
C PRO A 103 -21.14 2.91 17.47
N ARG A 104 -21.50 3.48 16.32
CA ARG A 104 -20.75 3.36 15.04
C ARG A 104 -19.29 3.74 15.18
N PHE A 105 -19.01 4.87 15.82
CA PHE A 105 -17.66 5.44 15.92
C PHE A 105 -16.77 4.72 16.94
N ILE A 106 -17.32 3.75 17.69
CA ILE A 106 -16.54 2.83 18.51
C ILE A 106 -16.09 1.62 17.67
N PHE A 107 -16.97 1.08 16.83
CA PHE A 107 -16.73 -0.17 16.12
C PHE A 107 -16.07 -0.01 14.74
N TYR A 108 -16.24 1.13 14.08
CA TYR A 108 -15.69 1.36 12.73
C TYR A 108 -14.36 2.12 12.76
N PRO A 109 -13.36 1.71 11.95
CA PRO A 109 -12.04 2.35 11.92
C PRO A 109 -12.10 3.87 11.70
N PRO A 110 -11.36 4.67 12.51
CA PRO A 110 -11.55 6.11 12.56
C PRO A 110 -11.08 6.88 11.34
N ALA A 111 -10.12 6.34 10.60
CA ALA A 111 -9.50 7.03 9.48
C ALA A 111 -10.52 7.54 8.46
N SER A 112 -11.54 6.74 8.12
CA SER A 112 -12.53 7.12 7.11
C SER A 112 -13.37 8.30 7.57
N TRP A 113 -13.97 8.21 8.76
CA TRP A 113 -14.92 9.24 9.21
C TRP A 113 -14.23 10.51 9.72
N LEU A 114 -12.99 10.41 10.22
CA LEU A 114 -12.17 11.59 10.53
C LEU A 114 -11.79 12.35 9.25
N LEU A 115 -11.29 11.64 8.23
CA LEU A 115 -10.89 12.26 6.97
C LEU A 115 -12.10 12.89 6.27
N GLY A 116 -13.21 12.16 6.17
CA GLY A 116 -14.43 12.65 5.53
C GLY A 116 -15.00 13.89 6.21
N ALA A 117 -15.04 13.92 7.55
CA ALA A 117 -15.46 15.10 8.30
C ALA A 117 -14.50 16.28 8.12
N GLY A 118 -13.19 16.02 8.11
CA GLY A 118 -12.16 17.04 7.83
C GLY A 118 -12.32 17.66 6.45
N LEU A 119 -12.54 16.83 5.42
CA LEU A 119 -12.82 17.31 4.06
C LEU A 119 -14.12 18.11 4.01
N GLY A 120 -15.19 17.64 4.67
CA GLY A 120 -16.47 18.36 4.74
C GLY A 120 -16.41 19.68 5.52
N ALA A 121 -15.39 19.89 6.37
CA ALA A 121 -15.13 21.17 7.01
C ALA A 121 -14.52 22.20 6.05
N LEU A 122 -13.82 21.74 5.01
CA LEU A 122 -13.02 22.59 4.10
C LEU A 122 -13.64 22.74 2.71
N LEU A 123 -14.43 21.77 2.27
CA LEU A 123 -14.88 21.64 0.89
C LEU A 123 -16.40 21.51 0.80
N PRO A 124 -17.02 21.94 -0.31
CA PRO A 124 -18.42 21.65 -0.61
C PRO A 124 -18.73 20.14 -0.64
N TRP A 125 -19.84 19.73 -0.03
CA TRP A 125 -20.21 18.30 0.09
C TRP A 125 -20.35 17.55 -1.24
N ASN A 126 -20.68 18.25 -2.33
CA ASN A 126 -20.77 17.64 -3.66
C ASN A 126 -19.42 17.18 -4.23
N ILE A 127 -18.29 17.71 -3.74
CA ILE A 127 -16.95 17.31 -4.18
C ILE A 127 -16.21 16.43 -3.16
N VAL A 128 -16.63 16.45 -1.89
CA VAL A 128 -15.97 15.73 -0.79
C VAL A 128 -15.74 14.24 -1.10
N PRO A 129 -16.73 13.47 -1.61
CA PRO A 129 -16.49 12.07 -1.93
C PRO A 129 -15.44 11.85 -3.03
N GLY A 130 -15.43 12.70 -4.05
CA GLY A 130 -14.43 12.62 -5.12
C GLY A 130 -13.03 12.88 -4.60
N VAL A 131 -12.86 13.90 -3.76
CA VAL A 131 -11.56 14.20 -3.12
C VAL A 131 -11.14 13.07 -2.18
N TYR A 132 -12.07 12.51 -1.41
CA TYR A 132 -11.81 11.37 -0.54
C TYR A 132 -11.28 10.17 -1.32
N VAL A 133 -11.95 9.80 -2.43
CA VAL A 133 -11.54 8.68 -3.30
C VAL A 133 -10.17 8.96 -3.92
N TRP A 134 -9.93 10.20 -4.39
CA TRP A 134 -8.64 10.58 -4.94
C TRP A 134 -7.50 10.41 -3.92
N ILE A 135 -7.68 10.89 -2.68
CA ILE A 135 -6.70 10.71 -1.60
C ILE A 135 -6.45 9.23 -1.32
N ALA A 136 -7.51 8.43 -1.21
CA ALA A 136 -7.40 6.99 -0.97
C ALA A 136 -6.61 6.27 -2.09
N LEU A 137 -6.87 6.61 -3.35
CA LEU A 137 -6.17 6.05 -4.51
C LEU A 137 -4.70 6.49 -4.56
N VAL A 138 -4.40 7.75 -4.26
CA VAL A 138 -3.02 8.24 -4.18
C VAL A 138 -2.25 7.52 -3.07
N ALA A 139 -2.84 7.38 -1.88
CA ALA A 139 -2.24 6.65 -0.76
C ALA A 139 -1.99 5.17 -1.10
N ALA A 140 -2.94 4.51 -1.79
CA ALA A 140 -2.79 3.14 -2.26
C ALA A 140 -1.67 3.01 -3.31
N GLY A 141 -1.62 3.92 -4.27
CA GLY A 141 -0.57 3.94 -5.31
C GLY A 141 0.82 4.16 -4.74
N ILE A 142 0.97 5.10 -3.78
CA ILE A 142 2.22 5.32 -3.05
C ILE A 142 2.61 4.05 -2.28
N SER A 143 1.68 3.45 -1.54
CA SER A 143 1.93 2.24 -0.74
C SER A 143 2.42 1.08 -1.60
N MET A 144 1.77 0.84 -2.74
CA MET A 144 2.17 -0.22 -3.67
C MET A 144 3.49 0.08 -4.37
N PHE A 145 3.74 1.33 -4.76
CA PHE A 145 5.03 1.73 -5.31
C PHE A 145 6.15 1.43 -4.31
N LEU A 146 5.98 1.81 -3.05
CA LEU A 146 6.97 1.55 -2.00
C LEU A 146 7.14 0.06 -1.70
N LEU A 147 6.04 -0.72 -1.71
CA LEU A 147 6.07 -2.17 -1.48
C LEU A 147 6.81 -2.91 -2.61
N ALA A 148 6.52 -2.58 -3.87
CA ALA A 148 7.13 -3.23 -5.04
C ALA A 148 8.64 -2.99 -5.17
N ARG A 149 9.20 -2.16 -4.29
CA ARG A 149 10.62 -1.79 -4.25
C ARG A 149 11.35 -2.33 -3.02
N ARG A 150 10.65 -3.06 -2.16
CA ARG A 150 11.24 -3.86 -1.08
C ARG A 150 11.53 -5.24 -1.62
#